data_AF-A0AAD8P3J7-F1
#
_entry.id   AF-A0AAD8P3J7-F1
#
_cell.length_a   1.000
_cell.length_b   1.000
_cell.length_c   1.000
_cell.angle_alpha   90.00
_cell.angle_beta   90.00
_cell.angle_gamma   90.00
#
_symmetry.space_group_name_H-M   'P 1'
#
loop_
_entity.id
_entity.type
_entity.pdbx_description
1 polymer ?
#
loop_
_entity_poly.entity_id
_entity_poly.type
_entity_poly.pdbx_seq_one_letter_code
_entity_poly.pdbx_strand_id
1 'polypeptide(L)'
;MYTRTFIAKEIQPMVESNPEIPLTSIQDVIQKKHQIQVSLHKVSKAKKLAKQKIHGAETMFKAIKVEASQLKVVMVDATKYQEVGIDWDAM
;
A
#
# COMPACT_ATOMS: atom_id res chain seq x y z
N MET A 1 14.25 -13.49 -15.36
CA MET A 1 12.83 -13.70 -15.77
C MET A 1 11.94 -12.72 -15.00
N TYR A 2 11.13 -11.88 -15.66
CA TYR A 2 10.24 -10.95 -14.98
C TYR A 2 9.11 -11.70 -14.25
N THR A 3 9.13 -11.65 -12.92
CA THR A 3 8.21 -12.39 -12.05
C THR A 3 6.93 -11.59 -11.79
N ARG A 4 5.86 -12.29 -11.41
CA ARG A 4 4.58 -11.67 -10.99
C ARG A 4 4.79 -10.67 -9.85
N THR A 5 5.66 -11.00 -8.91
CA THR A 5 5.98 -10.16 -7.74
C THR A 5 6.69 -8.88 -8.14
N PHE A 6 7.60 -8.95 -9.13
CA PHE A 6 8.25 -7.77 -9.68
C PHE A 6 7.22 -6.80 -10.28
N ILE A 7 6.38 -7.30 -11.20
CA ILE A 7 5.37 -6.47 -11.87
C ILE A 7 4.39 -5.90 -10.83
N ALA A 8 4.01 -6.69 -9.82
CA ALA A 8 3.10 -6.21 -8.78
C ALA A 8 3.68 -5.06 -7.96
N LYS A 9 4.98 -5.08 -7.64
CA LYS A 9 5.66 -3.96 -6.95
C LYS A 9 5.72 -2.73 -7.85
N GLU A 10 6.07 -2.92 -9.12
CA GLU A 10 6.25 -1.84 -10.08
C GLU A 10 4.95 -1.05 -10.33
N ILE A 11 3.82 -1.76 -10.41
CA ILE A 11 2.51 -1.16 -10.72
C ILE A 11 1.76 -0.72 -9.46
N GLN A 12 2.26 -1.06 -8.27
CA GLN A 12 1.61 -0.73 -7.00
C GLN A 12 1.25 0.77 -6.89
N PRO A 13 2.17 1.73 -7.10
CA PRO A 13 1.82 3.15 -7.02
C PRO A 13 0.80 3.60 -8.08
N MET A 14 0.81 2.97 -9.27
CA MET A 14 -0.17 3.26 -10.32
C MET A 14 -1.58 2.78 -9.93
N VAL A 15 -1.65 1.62 -9.28
CA VAL A 15 -2.91 1.01 -8.80
C VAL A 15 -3.43 1.72 -7.55
N GLU A 16 -2.55 2.22 -6.68
CA GLU A 16 -2.91 3.07 -5.54
C GLU A 16 -3.49 4.40 -6.00
N SER A 17 -2.86 5.05 -6.99
CA SER A 17 -3.32 6.34 -7.53
C SER A 17 -4.59 6.21 -8.37
N ASN A 18 -4.73 5.12 -9.14
CA ASN A 18 -5.90 4.85 -9.97
C ASN A 18 -6.24 3.34 -9.97
N PRO A 19 -7.15 2.88 -9.08
CA PRO A 19 -7.55 1.48 -9.00
C PRO A 19 -8.22 0.91 -10.27
N GLU A 20 -8.79 1.79 -11.11
CA GLU A 20 -9.52 1.45 -12.33
C GLU A 20 -8.65 1.49 -13.59
N ILE A 21 -7.37 1.86 -13.46
CA ILE A 21 -6.45 1.96 -14.59
C ILE A 21 -6.51 0.71 -15.50
N PRO A 22 -6.70 0.88 -16.82
CA PRO A 22 -6.82 -0.25 -17.75
C PRO A 22 -5.58 -1.15 -17.73
N LEU A 23 -5.79 -2.47 -17.89
CA LEU A 23 -4.68 -3.43 -17.93
C LEU A 23 -3.72 -3.17 -19.09
N THR A 24 -4.23 -2.66 -20.21
CA THR A 24 -3.45 -2.26 -21.40
C THR A 24 -2.50 -1.11 -21.08
N SER A 25 -2.96 -0.08 -20.36
CA SER A 25 -2.09 1.03 -19.94
C SER A 25 -0.99 0.56 -18.99
N ILE A 26 -1.31 -0.33 -18.05
CA ILE A 26 -0.30 -0.94 -17.16
C ILE A 26 0.71 -1.75 -17.98
N GLN A 27 0.23 -2.52 -18.95
CA GLN A 27 1.06 -3.34 -19.83
C GLN A 27 2.04 -2.46 -20.62
N ASP A 28 1.55 -1.42 -21.29
CA ASP A 28 2.36 -0.50 -22.08
C ASP A 28 3.49 0.14 -21.26
N VAL A 29 3.18 0.61 -20.05
CA VAL A 29 4.18 1.21 -19.16
C VAL A 29 5.27 0.19 -18.81
N ILE A 30 4.89 -1.02 -18.42
CA ILE A 30 5.84 -2.06 -18.05
C ILE A 30 6.70 -2.49 -19.24
N GLN A 31 6.09 -2.66 -20.42
CA GLN A 31 6.81 -3.05 -21.63
C GLN A 31 7.80 -1.97 -22.08
N LYS A 32 7.38 -0.70 -22.08
CA LYS A 32 8.25 0.43 -22.47
C LYS A 32 9.37 0.66 -21.46
N LYS A 33 9.07 0.64 -20.16
CA LYS A 33 10.06 0.91 -19.09
C LYS A 33 11.15 -0.15 -19.02
N HIS A 34 10.78 -1.42 -19.22
CA HIS A 34 11.69 -2.54 -19.05
C HIS A 34 12.16 -3.17 -20.36
N GLN A 35 11.69 -2.66 -21.51
CA GLN A 35 11.97 -3.21 -22.84
C GLN A 35 11.67 -4.71 -22.94
N ILE A 36 10.53 -5.12 -22.35
CA ILE A 36 10.10 -6.52 -22.30
C ILE A 36 8.74 -6.71 -22.92
N GLN A 37 8.40 -7.96 -23.23
CA GLN A 37 7.02 -8.35 -23.49
C GLN A 37 6.39 -9.01 -22.26
N VAL A 38 5.20 -8.55 -21.89
CA VAL A 38 4.39 -9.11 -20.81
C VAL A 38 2.97 -9.32 -21.31
N SER A 39 2.37 -10.46 -20.98
CA SER A 39 0.98 -10.74 -21.35
C SER A 39 -0.01 -10.06 -20.39
N LEU A 40 -1.18 -9.67 -20.90
CA LEU A 40 -2.27 -9.11 -20.10
C LEU A 40 -2.68 -10.02 -18.92
N HIS A 41 -2.62 -11.34 -19.09
CA HIS A 41 -2.89 -12.29 -18.01
C HIS A 41 -1.89 -12.16 -16.85
N LYS A 42 -0.60 -11.94 -17.16
CA LYS A 42 0.44 -11.71 -16.14
C LYS A 42 0.22 -10.37 -15.43
N VAL A 43 -0.14 -9.33 -16.18
CA VAL A 43 -0.46 -7.99 -15.65
C VAL A 43 -1.70 -8.04 -14.75
N SER A 44 -2.76 -8.76 -15.14
CA SER A 44 -3.96 -8.94 -14.33
C SER A 44 -3.67 -9.62 -12.99
N LYS A 45 -2.89 -10.70 -13.00
CA LYS A 45 -2.45 -11.40 -11.77
C LYS A 45 -1.56 -10.52 -10.88
N ALA A 46 -0.74 -9.66 -11.47
CA ALA A 46 0.07 -8.69 -10.74
C ALA A 46 -0.79 -7.56 -10.14
N LYS A 47 -1.77 -7.03 -10.89
CA LYS A 47 -2.72 -6.00 -10.41
C LYS A 47 -3.54 -6.51 -9.24
N LYS A 48 -4.04 -7.75 -9.30
CA LYS A 48 -4.74 -8.40 -8.18
C LYS A 48 -3.85 -8.52 -6.94
N LEU A 49 -2.57 -8.88 -7.12
CA LEU A 49 -1.61 -8.97 -6.02
C LEU A 49 -1.30 -7.60 -5.40
N ALA A 50 -1.13 -6.57 -6.23
CA ALA A 50 -0.94 -5.20 -5.76
C ALA A 50 -2.14 -4.71 -4.94
N LYS A 51 -3.37 -4.91 -5.46
CA LYS A 51 -4.61 -4.59 -4.70
C LYS A 51 -4.70 -5.32 -3.37
N GLN A 52 -4.38 -6.62 -3.32
CA GLN A 52 -4.39 -7.39 -2.08
C GLN A 52 -3.38 -6.86 -1.05
N LYS A 53 -2.19 -6.43 -1.49
CA LYS A 53 -1.20 -5.82 -0.59
C LYS A 53 -1.66 -4.49 -0.02
N ILE A 54 -2.28 -3.64 -0.85
CA ILE A 54 -2.85 -2.37 -0.42
C ILE A 54 -3.94 -2.61 0.63
N HIS A 55 -4.86 -3.54 0.37
CA HIS A 55 -5.96 -3.86 1.29
C HIS A 55 -5.47 -4.49 2.62
N GLY A 56 -4.44 -5.34 2.56
CA GLY A 56 -3.80 -5.90 3.75
C GLY A 56 -3.09 -4.83 4.59
N ALA A 57 -2.40 -3.89 3.95
CA ALA A 57 -1.76 -2.75 4.61
C ALA A 57 -2.80 -1.80 5.24
N GLU A 58 -3.89 -1.50 4.53
CA GLU A 58 -4.99 -0.67 5.05
C GLU A 58 -5.66 -1.32 6.27
N THR A 59 -5.85 -2.64 6.24
CA THR A 59 -6.41 -3.40 7.37
C THR A 59 -5.49 -3.35 8.59
N MET A 60 -4.18 -3.55 8.40
CA MET A 60 -3.20 -3.44 9.48
C MET A 60 -3.12 -2.01 10.04
N PHE A 61 -3.13 -0.99 9.18
CA PHE A 61 -3.10 0.40 9.62
C PHE A 61 -4.35 0.78 10.42
N LYS A 62 -5.54 0.30 10.01
CA LYS A 62 -6.78 0.47 10.79
C LYS A 62 -6.70 -0.22 12.15
N ALA A 63 -6.19 -1.45 12.20
CA ALA A 63 -6.01 -2.18 13.46
C ALA A 63 -5.07 -1.44 14.42
N ILE A 64 -3.91 -0.99 13.93
CA ILE A 64 -2.95 -0.20 14.72
C ILE A 64 -3.57 1.12 15.18
N LYS A 65 -4.34 1.81 14.34
CA LYS A 65 -5.03 3.05 14.72
C LYS A 65 -6.08 2.82 15.80
N VAL A 66 -6.81 1.72 15.74
CA VAL A 66 -7.81 1.34 16.77
C VAL A 66 -7.10 1.05 18.10
N GLU A 67 -6.03 0.26 18.08
CA GLU A 67 -5.23 -0.05 19.27
C GLU A 67 -4.58 1.21 19.87
N ALA A 68 -4.00 2.07 19.03
CA ALA A 68 -3.43 3.35 19.45
C ALA A 68 -4.49 4.38 19.89
N SER A 69 -5.77 4.20 19.55
CA SER A 69 -6.87 5.03 20.08
C SER A 69 -7.35 4.55 21.45
N GLN A 70 -7.11 3.28 21.78
CA GLN A 70 -7.43 2.71 23.10
C GLN A 70 -6.34 3.02 24.12
N LEU A 71 -5.09 3.09 23.67
CA LEU A 71 -3.99 3.72 24.41
C LEU A 71 -4.16 5.24 24.25
N LYS A 72 -3.99 6.06 25.30
CA LYS A 72 -4.11 7.54 25.20
C LYS A 72 -2.92 8.17 24.45
N VAL A 73 -2.59 7.67 23.26
CA VAL A 73 -1.42 8.05 22.48
C VAL A 73 -1.88 8.50 21.11
N VAL A 74 -1.77 9.80 20.84
CA VAL A 74 -2.06 10.33 19.51
C VAL A 74 -0.91 9.92 18.60
N MET A 75 -1.17 9.06 17.61
CA MET A 75 -0.20 8.79 16.54
C MET A 75 -0.13 10.02 15.63
N VAL A 76 1.02 10.72 15.65
CA VAL A 76 1.24 11.94 14.86
C VAL A 76 1.89 11.61 13.50
N ASP A 77 2.67 10.51 13.39
CA ASP A 77 3.24 9.97 12.14
C ASP A 77 3.74 8.52 12.38
N ALA A 78 3.99 7.73 11.32
CA ALA A 78 4.46 6.33 11.33
C ALA A 78 5.79 6.08 12.09
N THR A 79 6.45 7.14 12.57
CA THR A 79 7.72 7.06 13.31
C THR A 79 7.73 7.85 14.62
N LYS A 80 6.64 8.51 15.03
CA LYS A 80 6.63 9.34 16.24
C LYS A 80 5.34 9.21 17.05
N TYR A 81 5.51 8.95 18.35
CA TYR A 81 4.45 8.97 19.35
C TYR A 81 4.72 10.14 20.30
N GLN A 82 3.65 10.80 20.78
CA GLN A 82 3.73 11.85 21.79
C GLN A 82 2.93 11.40 23.01
N GLU A 83 3.59 11.31 24.16
CA GLU A 83 2.94 11.02 25.43
C GLU A 83 2.22 12.28 25.92
N VAL A 84 0.90 12.19 26.11
CA VAL A 84 0.13 13.27 26.73
C VAL A 84 0.31 13.13 28.24
N GLY A 85 1.21 13.95 28.80
CA GLY A 85 1.41 14.04 30.24
C GLY A 85 0.11 14.46 30.92
N ILE A 86 -0.47 13.56 31.73
CA ILE A 86 -1.48 13.92 32.70
C ILE A 86 -0.73 14.49 33.90
N ASP A 87 -1.00 15.74 34.24
CA ASP A 87 -0.47 16.38 35.43
C ASP A 87 -1.13 15.77 36.67
N TRP A 88 -0.35 15.05 37.47
CA TRP A 88 -0.83 14.33 38.66
C TRP A 88 -1.00 15.24 39.88
N ASP A 89 -0.56 16.51 39.82
CA ASP A 89 -0.68 17.48 40.91
C ASP A 89 -2.06 18.18 40.96
N ALA A 90 -3.01 17.78 40.11
CA ALA A 90 -4.37 18.33 40.07
C ALA A 90 -5.47 17.38 40.62
N MET A 91 -5.11 16.29 41.32
CA MET A 91 -6.04 15.42 42.06
C MET A 91 -5.84 15.56 43.57
#